data_AF-A0A0S9RG10-F1
#
_entry.id   AF-A0A0S9RG10-F1
#
_cell.length_a   1.000
_cell.length_b   1.000
_cell.length_c   1.000
_cell.angle_alpha   90.00
_cell.angle_beta   90.00
_cell.angle_gamma   90.00
#
_symmetry.space_group_name_H-M   'P 1'
#
loop_
_entity.id
_entity.type
_entity.pdbx_description
1 polymer ?
#
loop_
_entity_poly.entity_id
_entity_poly.type
_entity_poly.pdbx_seq_one_letter_code
_entity_poly.pdbx_strand_id
1 'polypeptide(L)'
;MRGGFAMPSDPLLVAIRITDAADTAHRAAGLVSASRLAGGVLSPEWRAHRIETAKARFTARSELHALTPTTREAAIALVRYYGDRVSHAHPTSTRGAARAAQRRLREVFARPGAYPLDCAVWASLPIPAD
;
A
#
# COMPACT_ATOMS: atom_id res chain seq x y z
N MET A 1 2.59 -14.32 -39.19
CA MET A 1 2.52 -13.24 -38.19
C MET A 1 1.96 -13.81 -36.90
N ARG A 2 2.77 -13.98 -35.84
CA ARG A 2 2.28 -14.43 -34.53
C ARG A 2 1.64 -13.22 -33.83
N GLY A 3 0.31 -13.20 -33.76
CA GLY A 3 -0.41 -12.31 -32.86
C GLY A 3 -0.09 -12.72 -31.43
N GLY A 4 0.79 -11.98 -30.77
CA GLY A 4 1.00 -12.12 -29.34
C GLY A 4 -0.27 -11.65 -28.63
N PHE A 5 -1.02 -12.59 -28.06
CA PHE A 5 -2.05 -12.25 -27.09
C PHE A 5 -1.36 -11.52 -25.94
N ALA A 6 -1.61 -10.21 -25.81
CA ALA A 6 -1.25 -9.49 -24.60
C ALA A 6 -1.98 -10.20 -23.45
N MET A 7 -1.23 -10.85 -22.55
CA MET A 7 -1.84 -11.44 -21.38
C MET A 7 -2.58 -10.35 -20.60
N PRO A 8 -3.81 -10.61 -20.15
CA PRO A 8 -4.50 -9.65 -19.29
C PRO A 8 -3.62 -9.38 -18.07
N SER A 9 -3.32 -8.11 -17.84
CA SER A 9 -2.52 -7.66 -16.69
C SER A 9 -3.11 -8.24 -15.41
N ASP A 10 -2.28 -8.84 -14.55
CA ASP A 10 -2.72 -9.36 -13.25
C ASP A 10 -3.46 -8.24 -12.48
N PRO A 11 -4.74 -8.44 -12.12
CA PRO A 11 -5.56 -7.40 -11.49
C PRO A 11 -4.98 -6.94 -10.15
N LEU A 12 -4.26 -7.81 -9.43
CA LEU A 12 -3.58 -7.42 -8.19
C LEU A 12 -2.43 -6.46 -8.47
N LEU A 13 -1.62 -6.71 -9.51
CA LEU A 13 -0.52 -5.82 -9.89
C LEU A 13 -1.03 -4.44 -10.32
N VAL A 14 -2.20 -4.39 -10.98
CA VAL A 14 -2.88 -3.13 -11.29
C VAL A 14 -3.32 -2.43 -9.99
N ALA A 15 -4.00 -3.15 -9.09
CA ALA A 15 -4.47 -2.59 -7.82
C ALA A 15 -3.33 -2.09 -6.93
N ILE A 16 -2.17 -2.77 -6.91
CA ILE A 16 -0.97 -2.32 -6.18
C ILE A 16 -0.50 -0.98 -6.73
N ARG A 17 -0.38 -0.83 -8.06
CA ARG A 17 0.05 0.44 -8.69
C ARG A 17 -0.88 1.59 -8.38
N ILE A 18 -2.20 1.37 -8.47
CA ILE A 18 -3.21 2.38 -8.13
C ILE A 18 -3.12 2.76 -6.65
N THR A 19 -2.95 1.76 -5.78
CA THR A 19 -2.86 1.98 -4.33
C THR A 19 -1.60 2.75 -3.95
N ASP A 20 -0.47 2.43 -4.56
CA ASP A 20 0.80 3.13 -4.30
C ASP A 20 0.75 4.60 -4.76
N ALA A 21 0.14 4.87 -5.92
CA ALA A 21 -0.11 6.23 -6.39
C ALA A 21 -1.00 7.01 -5.40
N ALA A 22 -2.07 6.41 -4.89
CA ALA A 22 -2.96 7.03 -3.91
C ALA A 22 -2.27 7.27 -2.55
N ASP A 23 -1.46 6.32 -2.08
CA ASP A 23 -0.65 6.46 -0.87
C ASP A 23 0.37 7.59 -1.01
N THR A 24 1.01 7.69 -2.17
CA THR A 24 1.97 8.75 -2.50
C THR A 24 1.32 10.12 -2.54
N ALA A 25 0.18 10.27 -3.24
CA ALA A 25 -0.59 11.52 -3.29
C ALA A 25 -1.04 11.97 -1.89
N HIS A 26 -1.53 11.04 -1.07
CA HIS A 26 -1.94 11.35 0.30
C HIS A 26 -0.75 11.80 1.19
N ARG A 27 0.41 11.16 1.06
CA ARG A 27 1.64 11.55 1.76
C ARG A 27 2.11 12.94 1.31
N ALA A 28 2.18 13.18 0.01
CA ALA A 28 2.56 14.49 -0.54
C ALA A 28 1.62 15.61 -0.05
N ALA A 29 0.30 15.38 -0.08
CA ALA A 29 -0.67 16.33 0.47
C ALA A 29 -0.44 16.58 1.98
N GLY A 30 -0.02 15.57 2.74
CA GLY A 30 0.33 15.69 4.15
C GLY A 30 1.55 16.57 4.40
N LEU A 31 2.63 16.36 3.64
CA LEU A 31 3.85 17.16 3.72
C LEU A 31 3.58 18.63 3.38
N VAL A 32 2.84 18.89 2.30
CA VAL A 32 2.45 20.26 1.92
C VAL A 32 1.54 20.89 2.98
N SER A 33 0.66 20.11 3.62
CA SER A 33 -0.17 20.61 4.73
C SER A 33 0.68 21.01 5.94
N ALA A 34 1.68 20.21 6.30
CA ALA A 34 2.59 20.54 7.41
C ALA A 34 3.37 21.84 7.13
N SER A 35 3.88 21.99 5.90
CA SER A 35 4.55 23.23 5.47
C SER A 35 3.63 24.45 5.48
N ARG A 36 2.38 24.33 5.00
CA ARG A 36 1.41 25.43 5.00
C ARG A 36 0.88 25.78 6.39
N LEU A 37 0.71 24.79 7.27
CA LEU A 37 0.31 25.02 8.67
C LEU A 37 1.37 25.79 9.45
N ALA A 38 2.65 25.60 9.12
CA ALA A 38 3.72 26.43 9.69
C ALA A 38 3.58 27.93 9.31
N GLY A 39 2.83 28.25 8.26
CA GLY A 39 2.51 29.62 7.83
C GLY A 39 1.10 30.11 8.22
N GLY A 40 0.29 29.35 8.95
CA GLY A 40 -1.07 29.73 9.35
C GLY A 40 -2.13 28.64 9.16
N VAL A 41 -3.38 29.03 8.90
CA VAL A 41 -4.50 28.08 8.75
C VAL A 41 -4.61 27.58 7.31
N LEU A 42 -4.90 26.28 7.13
CA LEU A 42 -5.18 25.71 5.80
C LEU A 42 -6.50 26.25 5.24
N SER A 43 -6.44 26.71 4.00
CA SER A 43 -7.61 27.18 3.28
C SER A 43 -8.67 26.07 3.08
N PRO A 44 -9.97 26.42 2.97
CA PRO A 44 -11.04 25.44 2.80
C PRO A 44 -10.84 24.49 1.61
N GLU A 45 -10.38 25.01 0.47
CA GLU A 45 -10.10 24.22 -0.74
C GLU A 45 -8.98 23.20 -0.50
N TRP A 46 -7.97 23.57 0.28
CA TRP A 46 -6.90 22.64 0.62
C TRP A 46 -7.36 21.54 1.58
N ARG A 47 -8.24 21.88 2.54
CA ARG A 47 -8.88 20.88 3.41
C ARG A 47 -9.72 19.90 2.59
N ALA A 48 -10.47 20.38 1.60
CA ALA A 48 -11.22 19.51 0.68
C ALA A 48 -10.29 18.54 -0.08
N HIS A 49 -9.19 19.05 -0.65
CA HIS A 49 -8.19 18.22 -1.34
C HIS A 49 -7.59 17.13 -0.43
N ARG A 50 -7.32 17.45 0.85
CA ARG A 50 -6.84 16.47 1.84
C ARG A 50 -7.85 15.36 2.11
N ILE A 51 -9.14 15.70 2.16
CA ILE A 51 -10.21 14.72 2.32
C ILE A 51 -10.32 13.83 1.09
N GLU A 52 -10.25 14.39 -0.12
CA GLU A 52 -10.31 13.64 -1.37
C GLU A 52 -9.16 12.64 -1.50
N THR A 53 -7.92 13.06 -1.23
CA THR A 53 -6.76 12.15 -1.25
C THR A 53 -6.86 11.05 -0.19
N ALA A 54 -7.41 11.35 1.00
CA ALA A 54 -7.68 10.34 2.01
C ALA A 54 -8.76 9.34 1.58
N LYS A 55 -9.84 9.80 0.91
CA LYS A 55 -10.89 8.94 0.34
C LYS A 55 -10.34 8.04 -0.76
N ALA A 56 -9.60 8.60 -1.73
CA ALA A 56 -8.99 7.84 -2.82
C ALA A 56 -8.07 6.74 -2.30
N ARG A 57 -7.24 7.07 -1.30
CA ARG A 57 -6.39 6.10 -0.59
C ARG A 57 -7.21 4.99 0.06
N PHE A 58 -8.29 5.33 0.75
CA PHE A 58 -9.15 4.35 1.41
C PHE A 58 -9.80 3.40 0.40
N THR A 59 -10.34 3.94 -0.69
CA THR A 59 -10.97 3.15 -1.77
C THR A 59 -9.96 2.20 -2.41
N ALA A 60 -8.82 2.71 -2.88
CA ALA A 60 -7.80 1.89 -3.54
C ALA A 60 -7.30 0.75 -2.64
N ARG A 61 -7.08 1.03 -1.35
CA ARG A 61 -6.70 -0.02 -0.38
C ARG A 61 -7.79 -1.05 -0.18
N SER A 62 -9.05 -0.63 -0.14
CA SER A 62 -10.18 -1.55 0.04
C SER A 62 -10.30 -2.50 -1.15
N GLU A 63 -10.13 -1.98 -2.37
CA GLU A 63 -10.09 -2.76 -3.61
C GLU A 63 -8.89 -3.73 -3.63
N LEU A 64 -7.68 -3.25 -3.34
CA LEU A 64 -6.49 -4.12 -3.25
C LEU A 64 -6.70 -5.25 -2.26
N HIS A 65 -7.29 -4.95 -1.11
CA HIS A 65 -7.53 -5.94 -0.06
C HIS A 65 -8.64 -6.94 -0.38
N ALA A 66 -9.52 -6.66 -1.34
CA ALA A 66 -10.53 -7.60 -1.80
C ALA A 66 -9.93 -8.69 -2.70
N LEU A 67 -8.74 -8.44 -3.27
CA LEU A 67 -8.06 -9.37 -4.17
C LEU A 67 -7.22 -10.40 -3.40
N THR A 68 -7.04 -11.56 -4.02
CA THR A 68 -6.18 -12.64 -3.54
C THR A 68 -5.02 -12.80 -4.51
N PRO A 69 -3.75 -12.81 -4.06
CA PRO A 69 -2.61 -13.05 -4.92
C PRO A 69 -2.60 -14.50 -5.38
N THR A 70 -2.99 -14.80 -6.62
CA THR A 70 -3.03 -16.16 -7.17
C THR A 70 -1.73 -16.57 -7.88
N THR A 71 -0.84 -15.60 -8.14
CA THR A 71 0.46 -15.83 -8.80
C THR A 71 1.62 -15.48 -7.86
N ARG A 72 2.78 -16.09 -8.13
CA ARG A 72 4.03 -15.82 -7.39
C ARG A 72 4.41 -14.34 -7.48
N GLU A 73 4.29 -13.76 -8.66
CA GLU A 73 4.65 -12.37 -8.93
C GLU A 73 3.77 -11.42 -8.13
N ALA A 74 2.45 -11.62 -8.16
CA ALA A 74 1.50 -10.82 -7.38
C ALA A 74 1.77 -10.95 -5.86
N ALA A 75 2.06 -12.16 -5.37
CA ALA A 75 2.39 -12.40 -3.99
C ALA A 75 3.65 -11.64 -3.55
N ILE A 76 4.73 -11.70 -4.33
CA ILE A 76 5.97 -10.97 -4.06
C ILE A 76 5.74 -9.45 -4.11
N ALA A 77 5.01 -8.97 -5.12
CA ALA A 77 4.68 -7.56 -5.28
C ALA A 77 3.88 -7.03 -4.07
N LEU A 78 2.93 -7.83 -3.55
CA LEU A 78 2.15 -7.45 -2.38
C LEU A 78 3.03 -7.33 -1.12
N VAL A 79 3.96 -8.28 -0.90
CA VAL A 79 4.91 -8.21 0.21
C VAL A 79 5.79 -6.97 0.11
N ARG A 80 6.33 -6.68 -1.08
CA ARG A 80 7.14 -5.47 -1.34
C ARG A 80 6.34 -4.20 -1.05
N TYR A 81 5.11 -4.09 -1.57
CA TYR A 81 4.23 -2.95 -1.30
C TYR A 81 4.06 -2.67 0.20
N TYR A 82 3.83 -3.71 1.02
CA TYR A 82 3.75 -3.51 2.48
C TYR A 82 5.10 -3.15 3.10
N GLY A 83 6.21 -3.68 2.61
CA GLY A 83 7.55 -3.29 3.08
C GLY A 83 7.88 -1.83 2.78
N ASP A 84 7.57 -1.36 1.58
CA ASP A 84 7.72 0.04 1.22
C ASP A 84 6.82 0.91 2.12
N ARG A 85 5.59 0.49 2.37
CA ARG A 85 4.69 1.20 3.28
C ARG A 85 5.23 1.30 4.71
N VAL A 86 5.83 0.23 5.24
CA VAL A 86 6.46 0.25 6.57
C VAL A 86 7.66 1.20 6.58
N SER A 87 8.47 1.19 5.51
CA SER A 87 9.64 2.07 5.37
C SER A 87 9.28 3.56 5.33
N HIS A 88 8.08 3.90 4.85
CA HIS A 88 7.56 5.27 4.85
C HIS A 88 6.81 5.66 6.13
N ALA A 89 6.71 4.77 7.13
CA ALA A 89 6.06 5.11 8.39
C ALA A 89 6.92 6.10 9.20
N HIS A 90 6.27 6.96 9.97
CA HIS A 90 6.99 7.83 10.92
C HIS A 90 7.75 6.95 11.94
N PRO A 91 8.97 7.30 12.37
CA PRO A 91 9.80 6.43 13.24
C PRO A 91 9.07 5.90 14.48
N THR A 92 8.29 6.76 15.15
CA THR A 92 7.49 6.39 16.33
C THR A 92 6.36 5.40 16.03
N SER A 93 6.00 5.21 14.76
CA SER A 93 4.90 4.37 14.29
C SER A 93 5.36 3.12 13.53
N THR A 94 6.65 3.00 13.20
CA THR A 94 7.17 1.95 12.30
C THR A 94 6.87 0.54 12.82
N ARG A 95 7.01 0.31 14.13
CA ARG A 95 6.64 -0.98 14.76
C ARG A 95 5.16 -1.32 14.60
N GLY A 96 4.30 -0.34 14.81
CA GLY A 96 2.86 -0.48 14.62
C GLY A 96 2.50 -0.76 13.16
N ALA A 97 3.16 -0.05 12.23
CA ALA A 97 3.00 -0.26 10.79
C ALA A 97 3.45 -1.67 10.37
N ALA A 98 4.59 -2.15 10.88
CA ALA A 98 5.11 -3.48 10.60
C ALA A 98 4.15 -4.57 11.09
N ARG A 99 3.67 -4.47 12.34
CA ARG A 99 2.68 -5.42 12.88
C ARG A 99 1.37 -5.43 12.07
N ALA A 100 0.88 -4.26 11.68
CA ALA A 100 -0.32 -4.15 10.86
C ALA A 100 -0.12 -4.75 9.46
N ALA A 101 1.04 -4.54 8.84
CA ALA A 101 1.43 -5.15 7.57
C ALA A 101 1.50 -6.67 7.68
N GLN A 102 2.22 -7.21 8.67
CA GLN A 102 2.33 -8.65 8.91
C GLN A 102 0.98 -9.29 9.16
N ARG A 103 0.12 -8.69 10.00
CA ARG A 103 -1.25 -9.18 10.23
C ARG A 103 -2.03 -9.27 8.92
N ARG A 104 -1.92 -8.25 8.08
CA ARG A 104 -2.63 -8.21 6.81
C ARG A 104 -2.11 -9.25 5.81
N LEU A 105 -0.80 -9.43 5.72
CA LEU A 105 -0.20 -10.46 4.87
C LEU A 105 -0.61 -11.87 5.33
N ARG A 106 -0.65 -12.13 6.64
CA ARG A 106 -1.20 -13.39 7.19
C ARG A 106 -2.64 -13.63 6.75
N GLU A 107 -3.51 -12.63 6.89
CA GLU A 107 -4.92 -12.72 6.48
C GLU A 107 -5.08 -13.00 4.98
N VAL A 108 -4.25 -12.35 4.14
CA VAL A 108 -4.34 -12.52 2.68
C VAL A 108 -3.81 -13.88 2.24
N PHE A 109 -2.67 -14.32 2.76
CA PHE A 109 -2.08 -15.63 2.39
C PHE A 109 -2.81 -16.83 3.00
N ALA A 110 -3.65 -16.62 4.02
CA ALA A 110 -4.55 -17.66 4.52
C ALA A 110 -5.79 -17.89 3.63
N ARG A 111 -6.03 -17.05 2.61
CA ARG A 111 -7.22 -17.18 1.75
C ARG A 111 -7.10 -18.38 0.82
N PRO A 112 -8.22 -19.09 0.55
CA PRO A 112 -8.25 -20.11 -0.50
C PRO A 112 -7.79 -19.55 -1.85
N GLY A 113 -6.91 -20.30 -2.52
CA GLY A 113 -6.37 -19.90 -3.83
C GLY A 113 -5.22 -18.88 -3.78
N ALA A 114 -4.80 -18.44 -2.59
CA ALA A 114 -3.59 -17.63 -2.46
C ALA A 114 -2.36 -18.43 -2.86
N TYR A 115 -1.44 -17.80 -3.60
CA TYR A 115 -0.16 -18.39 -3.93
C TYR A 115 0.63 -18.67 -2.64
N PRO A 116 1.12 -19.90 -2.42
CA PRO A 116 1.83 -20.24 -1.21
C PRO A 116 3.18 -19.51 -1.20
N LEU A 117 3.30 -18.51 -0.33
CA LEU A 117 4.55 -17.82 -0.07
C LEU A 117 5.03 -18.21 1.33
N ASP A 118 6.32 -18.53 1.45
CA ASP A 118 6.93 -18.83 2.74
C ASP A 118 6.77 -17.63 3.69
N CYS A 119 6.27 -17.91 4.90
CA CYS A 119 6.11 -16.95 5.99
C CYS A 119 7.38 -16.16 6.27
N ALA A 120 8.56 -16.77 6.10
CA ALA A 120 9.85 -16.11 6.29
C ALA A 120 10.06 -14.90 5.34
N VAL A 121 9.45 -14.94 4.15
CA VAL A 121 9.59 -13.90 3.11
C VAL A 121 8.90 -12.59 3.52
N TRP A 122 7.88 -12.63 4.37
CA TRP A 122 7.21 -11.42 4.88
C TRP A 122 7.36 -11.22 6.40
N ALA A 123 7.84 -12.21 7.14
CA ALA A 123 8.24 -12.04 8.54
C ALA A 123 9.51 -11.17 8.67
N SER A 124 10.31 -11.09 7.61
CA SER A 124 11.55 -10.30 7.50
C SER A 124 11.34 -8.81 7.18
N LEU A 125 10.09 -8.33 7.13
CA LEU A 125 9.82 -6.89 7.02
C LEU A 125 10.59 -6.14 8.12
N PRO A 126 11.44 -5.16 7.78
CA PRO A 126 12.38 -4.57 8.73
C PRO A 126 11.61 -3.93 9.89
N ILE A 127 11.80 -4.48 11.08
CA ILE A 127 11.45 -3.83 12.33
C ILE A 127 12.74 -3.15 12.77
N PRO A 128 12.86 -1.82 12.73
CA PRO A 128 14.06 -1.15 13.22
C PRO A 128 14.29 -1.54 14.70
N ALA A 129 15.53 -1.94 15.00
CA ALA A 129 16.02 -2.08 16.36
C ALA A 129 15.95 -0.72 17.06
N ASP A 130 15.67 -0.74 18.37
CA ASP A 130 15.52 0.47 19.21
C ASP A 130 16.70 1.43 19.10
#